data_AF-A0A2P5C9K8-F1
#
_entry.id   AF-A0A2P5C9K8-F1
#
_cell.length_a   1.000
_cell.length_b   1.000
_cell.length_c   1.000
_cell.angle_alpha   90.00
_cell.angle_beta   90.00
_cell.angle_gamma   90.00
#
_symmetry.space_group_name_H-M   'P 1'
#
loop_
_entity.id
_entity.type
_entity.pdbx_description
1 polymer ?
#
loop_
_entity_poly.entity_id
_entity_poly.type
_entity_poly.pdbx_seq_one_letter_code
_entity_poly.pdbx_strand_id
1 'polypeptide(L)'
;MQMPGILDCFGWCTWDAFYQDVNPQGIREGLRSLSQGGTPAKFVIIDDGWQDVANEFQKEGEPYVEGSQFGGRLLSIKENAKFRRATNDAQREVPSDLKSFVSEIKTAFGLKYVYVWHALLGYWGGLVSNVPGTKKYNPKLAYPEQSPGNLANMRDLSMDCMEKYGVGVIDANKAHEFLDDLHKYLVSQDVDGVKVDVQNILETISAGSGGRVSLTKRFQQALEKSVSSNFQDNSIICCMGLSTDSIYHSKVSAITRASDDYYPKNPSTQTLHIAAVSYNSIFLGEVVVPDWDMFYSLHDAAEFHAAARAVGGCAVYVSDKPGHHDFEILKRLVLPDGSVLRAKYPGRPTRDCLFIDPVMDGENLLKIWNLNKCTGVIGVFNCQGAGSWPCLKNPVQKSVSAELSVPVSIADIEYFEEVSGTQWTGDCAVFSFNSGSLSRLLKNESLSITLKILQCDVLTVSPIKVYNKNIEFAPIGLINMYNSGGAVERVDFFSDSSNCGIRIKGRGPGSFGAYTSTEPKSCSVNSKSEGFKYRSEDNLLTVTIPVTAGNWDITIHY
;
A
#
# COMPACT_ATOMS: atom_id res chain seq x y z
N MET A 1 7.47 -17.21 0.82
CA MET A 1 7.45 -16.21 1.90
C MET A 1 6.02 -16.11 2.42
N GLN A 2 5.79 -16.12 3.73
CA GLN A 2 4.45 -15.92 4.29
C GLN A 2 4.04 -14.46 4.08
N MET A 3 2.90 -14.24 3.43
CA MET A 3 2.34 -12.90 3.24
C MET A 3 1.66 -12.45 4.54
N PRO A 4 1.95 -11.25 5.08
CA PRO A 4 1.33 -10.77 6.30
C PRO A 4 -0.12 -10.34 6.04
N GLY A 5 -1.01 -10.58 7.02
CA GLY A 5 -2.44 -10.33 6.85
C GLY A 5 -2.83 -8.85 6.72
N ILE A 6 -1.92 -7.91 7.02
CA ILE A 6 -2.14 -6.47 6.79
C ILE A 6 -2.38 -6.15 5.32
N LEU A 7 -1.90 -6.97 4.38
CA LEU A 7 -2.08 -6.74 2.95
C LEU A 7 -3.54 -6.79 2.50
N ASP A 8 -4.39 -7.54 3.21
CA ASP A 8 -5.82 -7.69 2.87
C ASP A 8 -6.72 -6.77 3.70
N CYS A 9 -6.14 -5.87 4.48
CA CYS A 9 -6.82 -4.94 5.36
C CYS A 9 -6.59 -3.51 4.91
N PHE A 10 -7.62 -2.67 5.04
CA PHE A 10 -7.45 -1.23 4.96
C PHE A 10 -6.77 -0.71 6.23
N GLY A 11 -5.75 0.12 6.06
CA GLY A 11 -4.97 0.68 7.15
C GLY A 11 -4.97 2.20 7.24
N TRP A 12 -4.38 2.71 8.33
CA TRP A 12 -4.10 4.12 8.53
C TRP A 12 -2.71 4.31 9.14
N CYS A 13 -1.91 5.22 8.59
CA CYS A 13 -0.60 5.60 9.10
C CYS A 13 -0.70 6.99 9.73
N THR A 14 -0.19 7.14 10.96
CA THR A 14 -0.32 8.41 11.70
C THR A 14 0.67 9.50 11.26
N TRP A 15 1.58 9.21 10.33
CA TRP A 15 2.69 10.10 9.95
C TRP A 15 2.21 11.46 9.47
N ASP A 16 1.52 11.57 8.34
CA ASP A 16 1.11 12.90 7.84
C ASP A 16 0.00 13.55 8.68
N ALA A 17 -0.73 12.74 9.46
CA ALA A 17 -1.78 13.22 10.34
C ALA A 17 -1.22 14.06 11.50
N PHE A 18 -0.10 13.63 12.09
CA PHE A 18 0.44 14.24 13.31
C PHE A 18 1.94 14.51 13.30
N TYR A 19 2.69 13.92 12.36
CA TYR A 19 4.13 13.77 12.42
C TYR A 19 4.53 13.31 13.83
N GLN A 20 5.50 13.99 14.45
CA GLN A 20 6.00 13.66 15.78
C GLN A 20 5.02 13.99 16.92
N ASP A 21 3.91 14.68 16.66
CA ASP A 21 2.89 15.05 17.63
C ASP A 21 1.84 13.94 17.86
N VAL A 22 2.03 12.75 17.28
CA VAL A 22 1.13 11.60 17.44
C VAL A 22 0.86 11.32 18.93
N ASN A 23 -0.42 11.11 19.26
CA ASN A 23 -0.87 10.90 20.63
C ASN A 23 -2.13 10.02 20.68
N PRO A 24 -2.46 9.44 21.85
CA PRO A 24 -3.61 8.55 22.02
C PRO A 24 -4.96 9.16 21.62
N GLN A 25 -5.20 10.45 21.89
CA GLN A 25 -6.46 11.11 21.54
C GLN A 25 -6.63 11.21 20.02
N GLY A 26 -5.62 11.73 19.32
CA GLY A 26 -5.64 11.87 17.87
C GLY A 26 -5.83 10.53 17.16
N ILE A 27 -5.20 9.46 17.66
CA ILE A 27 -5.38 8.10 17.12
C ILE A 27 -6.84 7.64 17.28
N ARG A 28 -7.46 7.83 18.45
CA ARG A 28 -8.88 7.47 18.67
C ARG A 28 -9.81 8.25 17.75
N GLU A 29 -9.53 9.53 17.55
CA GLU A 29 -10.32 10.40 16.67
C GLU A 29 -10.23 9.95 15.20
N GLY A 30 -9.04 9.63 14.71
CA GLY A 30 -8.85 9.11 13.35
C GLY A 30 -9.56 7.77 13.11
N LEU A 31 -9.34 6.81 14.01
CA LEU A 31 -10.01 5.50 13.93
C LEU A 31 -11.54 5.61 13.99
N ARG A 32 -12.06 6.50 14.86
CA ARG A 32 -13.49 6.79 14.94
C ARG A 32 -14.01 7.42 13.66
N SER A 33 -13.29 8.38 13.09
CA SER A 33 -13.68 9.06 11.85
C SER A 33 -13.80 8.08 10.69
N LEU A 34 -12.79 7.22 10.49
CA LEU A 34 -12.80 6.18 9.47
C LEU A 34 -13.94 5.16 9.67
N SER A 35 -14.16 4.73 10.91
CA SER A 35 -15.25 3.81 11.24
C SER A 35 -16.64 4.42 10.98
N GLN A 36 -16.84 5.70 11.31
CA GLN A 36 -18.11 6.40 11.08
C GLN A 36 -18.36 6.69 9.60
N GLY A 37 -17.29 6.86 8.80
CA GLY A 37 -17.38 7.02 7.35
C GLY A 37 -17.69 5.74 6.55
N GLY A 38 -17.76 4.58 7.22
CA GLY A 38 -18.08 3.30 6.60
C GLY A 38 -16.88 2.56 6.00
N THR A 39 -15.67 3.03 6.25
CA THR A 39 -14.40 2.43 5.81
C THR A 39 -13.48 2.22 7.00
N PRO A 40 -13.85 1.34 7.95
CA PRO A 40 -13.10 1.17 9.20
C PRO A 40 -11.71 0.60 8.91
N ALA A 41 -10.67 1.28 9.38
CA ALA A 41 -9.32 0.71 9.39
C ALA A 41 -9.30 -0.58 10.22
N LYS A 42 -8.62 -1.61 9.73
CA LYS A 42 -8.33 -2.87 10.44
C LYS A 42 -6.85 -3.00 10.79
N PHE A 43 -6.06 -2.03 10.37
CA PHE A 43 -4.64 -1.93 10.62
C PHE A 43 -4.30 -0.46 10.93
N VAL A 44 -3.42 -0.21 11.90
CA VAL A 44 -2.86 1.13 12.13
C VAL A 44 -1.35 1.05 12.30
N ILE A 45 -0.65 2.02 11.73
CA ILE A 45 0.77 2.27 11.98
C ILE A 45 0.85 3.49 12.90
N ILE A 46 1.28 3.31 14.15
CA ILE A 46 1.69 4.40 15.02
C ILE A 46 3.10 4.79 14.58
N ASP A 47 3.16 5.77 13.69
CA ASP A 47 4.39 6.28 13.10
C ASP A 47 5.19 7.16 14.09
N ASP A 48 6.29 7.77 13.64
CA ASP A 48 7.24 8.51 14.48
C ASP A 48 6.57 9.49 15.47
N GLY A 49 7.14 9.58 16.67
CA GLY A 49 6.71 10.43 17.77
C GLY A 49 6.28 9.67 19.02
N TRP A 50 6.15 8.34 19.00
CA TRP A 50 5.77 7.54 20.17
C TRP A 50 6.96 7.11 21.06
N GLN A 51 8.17 7.12 20.52
CA GLN A 51 9.39 6.66 21.19
C GLN A 51 9.92 7.67 22.24
N ASP A 52 10.60 7.17 23.26
CA ASP A 52 11.28 7.98 24.28
C ASP A 52 12.66 8.44 23.78
N VAL A 53 12.74 9.72 23.41
CA VAL A 53 13.89 10.30 22.70
C VAL A 53 14.42 11.55 23.38
N ALA A 54 15.73 11.76 23.29
CA ALA A 54 16.38 13.02 23.62
C ALA A 54 16.78 13.72 22.33
N ASN A 55 16.48 15.02 22.23
CA ASN A 55 16.96 15.87 21.15
C ASN A 55 17.71 17.07 21.74
N GLU A 56 19.05 17.02 21.72
CA GLU A 56 19.89 18.12 22.21
C GLU A 56 19.96 19.30 21.24
N PHE A 57 19.47 19.13 20.01
CA PHE A 57 19.51 20.12 18.93
C PHE A 57 18.21 20.92 18.81
N GLN A 58 17.19 20.58 19.61
CA GLN A 58 15.93 21.33 19.74
C GLN A 58 15.61 21.48 21.22
N LYS A 59 15.89 22.65 21.80
CA LYS A 59 15.59 22.92 23.21
C LYS A 59 14.15 23.41 23.39
N GLU A 60 13.58 23.06 24.53
CA GLU A 60 12.25 23.52 24.92
C GLU A 60 12.24 25.06 25.05
N GLY A 61 11.22 25.70 24.47
CA GLY A 61 11.08 27.17 24.45
C GLY A 61 11.90 27.89 23.38
N GLU A 62 12.80 27.19 22.66
CA GLU A 62 13.49 27.75 21.50
C GLU A 62 12.67 27.55 20.21
N PRO A 63 12.83 28.43 19.19
CA PRO A 63 12.21 28.22 17.88
C PRO A 63 12.59 26.87 17.27
N TYR A 64 11.68 26.31 16.47
CA TYR A 64 11.95 25.06 15.76
C TYR A 64 13.09 25.23 14.75
N VAL A 65 14.08 24.35 14.83
CA VAL A 65 15.19 24.28 13.87
C VAL A 65 14.91 23.13 12.91
N GLU A 66 14.64 23.47 11.65
CA GLU A 66 14.38 22.48 10.61
C GLU A 66 15.55 21.48 10.49
N GLY A 67 15.22 20.19 10.48
CA GLY A 67 16.18 19.09 10.41
C GLY A 67 16.74 18.64 11.76
N SER A 68 16.55 19.40 12.83
CA SER A 68 17.01 19.02 14.19
C SER A 68 16.38 17.72 14.69
N GLN A 69 15.18 17.38 14.22
CA GLN A 69 14.49 16.13 14.57
C GLN A 69 15.27 14.88 14.15
N PHE A 70 16.05 14.97 13.07
CA PHE A 70 16.89 13.87 12.59
C PHE A 70 18.13 13.64 13.48
N GLY A 71 18.45 14.58 14.37
CA GLY A 71 19.48 14.42 15.41
C GLY A 71 18.96 13.81 16.72
N GLY A 72 17.64 13.61 16.85
CA GLY A 72 17.05 12.97 18.03
C GLY A 72 17.59 11.55 18.22
N ARG A 73 17.72 11.11 19.47
CA ARG A 73 18.28 9.78 19.80
C ARG A 73 17.41 9.05 20.82
N LEU A 74 17.31 7.73 20.67
CA LEU A 74 16.53 6.89 21.56
C LEU A 74 17.16 6.84 22.96
N LEU A 75 16.38 7.16 23.99
CA LEU A 75 16.77 7.04 25.41
C LEU A 75 16.44 5.65 25.96
N SER A 76 15.34 5.07 25.48
CA SER A 76 14.78 3.83 26.00
C SER A 76 13.95 3.12 24.94
N ILE A 77 13.92 1.78 24.95
CA ILE A 77 13.06 0.96 24.06
C ILE A 77 11.56 1.09 24.37
N LYS A 78 11.26 1.81 25.43
CA LYS A 78 9.96 2.02 26.05
C LYS A 78 9.30 3.26 25.44
N GLU A 79 7.97 3.30 25.35
CA GLU A 79 7.24 4.48 24.87
C GLU A 79 7.48 5.71 25.75
N ASN A 80 7.27 6.89 25.17
CA ASN A 80 7.38 8.17 25.87
C ASN A 80 6.15 8.49 26.74
N ALA A 81 6.20 9.67 27.37
CA ALA A 81 5.17 10.15 28.28
C ALA A 81 3.79 10.36 27.62
N LYS A 82 3.68 10.50 26.29
CA LYS A 82 2.37 10.66 25.61
C LYS A 82 1.50 9.41 25.71
N PHE A 83 2.13 8.26 25.87
CA PHE A 83 1.48 6.94 25.96
C PHE A 83 1.57 6.35 27.38
N ARG A 84 1.99 7.15 28.36
CA ARG A 84 2.12 6.74 29.77
C ARG A 84 1.59 7.79 30.71
N ARG A 85 0.63 7.40 31.54
CA ARG A 85 0.15 8.27 32.62
C ARG A 85 1.21 8.36 33.72
N ALA A 86 1.59 9.58 34.09
CA ALA A 86 2.37 9.79 35.30
C ALA A 86 1.55 9.38 36.54
N THR A 87 2.20 8.86 37.58
CA THR A 87 1.54 8.31 38.79
C THR A 87 0.64 9.32 39.53
N ASN A 88 0.78 10.62 39.25
CA ASN A 88 0.03 11.70 39.88
C ASN A 88 -0.88 12.49 38.91
N ASP A 89 -1.05 12.03 37.68
CA ASP A 89 -1.83 12.74 36.68
C ASP A 89 -3.29 12.28 36.67
N ALA A 90 -4.21 13.22 36.91
CA ALA A 90 -5.66 12.99 36.95
C ALA A 90 -6.33 13.06 35.56
N GLN A 91 -5.56 13.35 34.49
CA GLN A 91 -6.09 13.40 33.13
C GLN A 91 -6.57 12.01 32.68
N ARG A 92 -7.89 11.88 32.50
CA ARG A 92 -8.54 10.61 32.13
C ARG A 92 -8.23 10.16 30.70
N GLU A 93 -7.78 11.07 29.83
CA GLU A 93 -7.60 10.82 28.39
C GLU A 93 -6.25 10.17 28.02
N VAL A 94 -5.24 10.31 28.89
CA VAL A 94 -3.92 9.67 28.75
C VAL A 94 -4.03 8.21 29.22
N PRO A 95 -3.66 7.22 28.39
CA PRO A 95 -3.65 5.82 28.79
C PRO A 95 -2.60 5.55 29.88
N SER A 96 -2.83 4.53 30.71
CA SER A 96 -1.87 4.13 31.75
C SER A 96 -0.51 3.74 31.17
N ASP A 97 -0.51 2.98 30.08
CA ASP A 97 0.64 2.50 29.34
C ASP A 97 0.25 2.18 27.89
N LEU A 98 1.26 1.88 27.06
CA LEU A 98 1.04 1.52 25.65
C LEU A 98 0.19 0.25 25.52
N LYS A 99 0.41 -0.78 26.34
CA LYS A 99 -0.37 -2.03 26.31
C LYS A 99 -1.87 -1.78 26.46
N SER A 100 -2.25 -1.00 27.47
CA SER A 100 -3.64 -0.67 27.77
C SER A 100 -4.26 0.12 26.63
N PHE A 101 -3.50 1.04 26.04
CA PHE A 101 -3.95 1.79 24.86
C PHE A 101 -4.16 0.91 23.63
N VAL A 102 -3.19 0.05 23.28
CA VAL A 102 -3.26 -0.87 22.15
C VAL A 102 -4.45 -1.83 22.31
N SER A 103 -4.62 -2.39 23.50
CA SER A 103 -5.77 -3.25 23.84
C SER A 103 -7.11 -2.52 23.69
N GLU A 104 -7.18 -1.27 24.14
CA GLU A 104 -8.37 -0.41 24.02
C GLU A 104 -8.74 -0.20 22.54
N ILE A 105 -7.82 0.28 21.70
CA ILE A 105 -8.12 0.59 20.30
C ILE A 105 -8.43 -0.67 19.48
N LYS A 106 -7.77 -1.80 19.79
CA LYS A 106 -8.10 -3.09 19.18
C LYS A 106 -9.54 -3.49 19.46
N THR A 107 -9.96 -3.39 20.72
CA THR A 107 -11.32 -3.75 21.14
C THR A 107 -12.36 -2.76 20.61
N ALA A 108 -12.11 -1.46 20.75
CA ALA A 108 -13.07 -0.40 20.43
C ALA A 108 -13.35 -0.27 18.92
N PHE A 109 -12.35 -0.51 18.08
CA PHE A 109 -12.44 -0.31 16.62
C PHE A 109 -12.34 -1.62 15.82
N GLY A 110 -12.16 -2.75 16.51
CA GLY A 110 -11.96 -4.05 15.87
C GLY A 110 -10.72 -4.07 14.98
N LEU A 111 -9.62 -3.43 15.41
CA LEU A 111 -8.33 -3.51 14.72
C LEU A 111 -7.79 -4.94 14.82
N LYS A 112 -7.30 -5.45 13.70
CA LYS A 112 -6.59 -6.72 13.63
C LYS A 112 -5.10 -6.55 13.91
N TYR A 113 -4.54 -5.42 13.48
CA TYR A 113 -3.10 -5.17 13.53
C TYR A 113 -2.79 -3.76 14.03
N VAL A 114 -1.83 -3.64 14.93
CA VAL A 114 -1.19 -2.39 15.34
C VAL A 114 0.30 -2.54 15.10
N TYR A 115 0.85 -1.79 14.16
CA TYR A 115 2.30 -1.68 13.97
C TYR A 115 2.79 -0.38 14.56
N VAL A 116 4.08 -0.34 14.91
CA VAL A 116 4.76 0.88 15.32
C VAL A 116 6.00 1.13 14.47
N TRP A 117 6.33 2.38 14.26
CA TRP A 117 7.53 2.78 13.53
C TRP A 117 8.78 2.80 14.44
N HIS A 118 9.93 2.41 13.92
CA HIS A 118 11.24 2.78 14.49
C HIS A 118 12.31 2.81 13.41
N ALA A 119 13.39 3.56 13.61
CA ALA A 119 14.57 3.46 12.75
C ALA A 119 15.36 2.17 13.05
N LEU A 120 16.13 1.65 12.08
CA LEU A 120 16.95 0.45 12.25
C LEU A 120 17.93 0.55 13.45
N LEU A 121 18.47 1.75 13.68
CA LEU A 121 19.39 2.03 14.79
C LEU A 121 18.69 2.62 16.03
N GLY A 122 17.38 2.44 16.13
CA GLY A 122 16.54 2.85 17.26
C GLY A 122 15.71 4.09 16.96
N TYR A 123 16.35 5.21 16.65
CA TYR A 123 15.70 6.45 16.20
C TYR A 123 16.55 7.12 15.11
N TRP A 124 16.12 8.24 14.52
CA TRP A 124 16.82 8.91 13.43
C TRP A 124 18.33 9.09 13.69
N GLY A 125 18.70 9.70 14.82
CA GLY A 125 20.10 9.88 15.25
C GLY A 125 20.68 8.70 16.04
N GLY A 126 20.06 7.52 16.02
CA GLY A 126 20.52 6.32 16.73
C GLY A 126 20.16 6.30 18.22
N LEU A 127 21.05 5.75 19.05
CA LEU A 127 20.86 5.63 20.50
C LEU A 127 21.64 6.69 21.29
N VAL A 128 21.08 7.15 22.42
CA VAL A 128 21.83 7.97 23.39
C VAL A 128 22.94 7.13 24.02
N SER A 129 24.12 7.73 24.22
CA SER A 129 25.26 7.05 24.83
C SER A 129 25.25 7.11 26.36
N ASN A 130 25.75 6.06 27.01
CA ASN A 130 26.00 6.00 28.46
C ASN A 130 24.79 6.17 29.40
N VAL A 131 23.54 6.08 28.90
CA VAL A 131 22.33 6.10 29.73
C VAL A 131 21.82 4.69 30.04
N PRO A 132 21.15 4.44 31.18
CA PRO A 132 20.73 3.10 31.58
C PRO A 132 19.93 2.32 30.52
N GLY A 133 19.07 3.00 29.75
CA GLY A 133 18.19 2.38 28.75
C GLY A 133 18.92 1.79 27.53
N THR A 134 20.11 2.30 27.21
CA THR A 134 20.83 1.97 25.96
C THR A 134 22.28 1.55 26.16
N LYS A 135 22.88 1.82 27.33
CA LYS A 135 24.31 1.56 27.61
C LYS A 135 24.75 0.14 27.29
N LYS A 136 23.88 -0.87 27.51
CA LYS A 136 24.19 -2.28 27.22
C LYS A 136 24.45 -2.58 25.74
N TYR A 137 23.92 -1.76 24.83
CA TYR A 137 24.13 -1.89 23.38
C TYR A 137 25.39 -1.16 22.90
N ASN A 138 26.13 -0.52 23.81
CA ASN A 138 27.40 0.14 23.57
C ASN A 138 27.38 1.11 22.36
N PRO A 139 26.41 2.05 22.28
CA PRO A 139 26.34 2.94 21.15
C PRO A 139 27.55 3.88 21.10
N LYS A 140 28.04 4.14 19.90
CA LYS A 140 29.15 5.07 19.63
C LYS A 140 28.74 6.09 18.60
N LEU A 141 29.06 7.35 18.86
CA LEU A 141 28.79 8.43 17.91
C LEU A 141 29.67 8.24 16.66
N ALA A 142 29.03 8.18 15.50
CA ALA A 142 29.66 8.18 14.19
C ALA A 142 28.98 9.22 13.31
N TYR A 143 29.72 9.75 12.34
CA TYR A 143 29.21 10.74 11.41
C TYR A 143 29.08 10.07 10.03
N PRO A 144 27.86 9.94 9.49
CA PRO A 144 27.61 9.41 8.15
C PRO A 144 28.53 10.02 7.10
N GLU A 145 29.18 9.18 6.29
CA GLU A 145 29.95 9.60 5.12
C GLU A 145 29.22 9.19 3.85
N GLN A 146 28.72 10.16 3.09
CA GLN A 146 27.98 9.92 1.85
C GLN A 146 28.94 9.67 0.67
N SER A 147 28.66 8.65 -0.13
CA SER A 147 29.48 8.34 -1.31
C SER A 147 29.35 9.41 -2.39
N PRO A 148 30.36 9.62 -3.26
CA PRO A 148 30.24 10.54 -4.40
C PRO A 148 29.05 10.22 -5.31
N GLY A 149 28.69 8.93 -5.43
CA GLY A 149 27.51 8.50 -6.18
C GLY A 149 26.20 8.93 -5.54
N ASN A 150 26.09 8.86 -4.21
CA ASN A 150 24.92 9.39 -3.50
C ASN A 150 24.80 10.90 -3.69
N LEU A 151 25.89 11.63 -3.45
CA LEU A 151 25.96 13.09 -3.58
C LEU A 151 25.71 13.60 -5.01
N ALA A 152 25.98 12.78 -6.02
CA ALA A 152 25.73 13.12 -7.42
C ALA A 152 24.26 13.04 -7.85
N ASN A 153 23.40 12.39 -7.04
CA ASN A 153 21.96 12.29 -7.29
C ASN A 153 21.20 13.48 -6.67
N MET A 154 20.60 13.27 -5.50
CA MET A 154 19.88 14.29 -4.75
C MET A 154 20.33 14.23 -3.29
N ARG A 155 20.61 15.40 -2.69
CA ARG A 155 20.83 15.48 -1.25
C ARG A 155 19.49 15.50 -0.55
N ASP A 156 19.37 14.62 0.43
CA ASP A 156 18.21 14.55 1.30
C ASP A 156 18.51 15.28 2.63
N LEU A 157 17.52 16.03 3.11
CA LEU A 157 17.66 16.81 4.34
C LEU A 157 17.90 15.90 5.55
N SER A 158 17.26 14.72 5.60
CA SER A 158 17.43 13.81 6.74
C SER A 158 18.86 13.27 6.80
N MET A 159 19.42 12.85 5.67
CA MET A 159 20.81 12.41 5.55
C MET A 159 21.81 13.50 5.90
N ASP A 160 21.60 14.72 5.39
CA ASP A 160 22.47 15.87 5.69
C ASP A 160 22.43 16.25 7.18
N CYS A 161 21.27 16.14 7.82
CA CYS A 161 21.14 16.38 9.25
C CYS A 161 21.78 15.27 10.08
N MET A 162 21.64 14.01 9.70
CA MET A 162 22.34 12.91 10.38
C MET A 162 23.86 13.00 10.22
N GLU A 163 24.36 13.43 9.06
CA GLU A 163 25.78 13.77 8.82
C GLU A 163 26.25 14.89 9.74
N LYS A 164 25.45 15.95 9.91
CA LYS A 164 25.78 17.09 10.77
C LYS A 164 25.74 16.75 12.25
N TYR A 165 24.69 16.06 12.71
CA TYR A 165 24.41 15.82 14.12
C TYR A 165 25.06 14.55 14.66
N GLY A 166 25.40 13.61 13.77
CA GLY A 166 25.99 12.32 14.12
C GLY A 166 24.96 11.31 14.65
N VAL A 167 25.23 10.04 14.38
CA VAL A 167 24.38 8.89 14.72
C VAL A 167 25.01 8.09 15.85
N GLY A 168 24.26 7.80 16.91
CA GLY A 168 24.65 6.89 17.99
C GLY A 168 24.54 5.44 17.53
N VAL A 169 25.54 4.95 16.82
CA VAL A 169 25.56 3.64 16.16
C VAL A 169 25.70 2.52 17.18
N ILE A 170 24.79 1.55 17.09
CA ILE A 170 24.78 0.33 17.91
C ILE A 170 26.04 -0.50 17.61
N ASP A 171 26.69 -1.05 18.64
CA ASP A 171 27.76 -2.04 18.41
C ASP A 171 27.22 -3.18 17.56
N ALA A 172 27.86 -3.45 16.41
CA ALA A 172 27.36 -4.42 15.45
C ALA A 172 27.16 -5.82 16.06
N ASN A 173 27.94 -6.21 17.09
CA ASN A 173 27.76 -7.49 17.79
C ASN A 173 26.54 -7.51 18.72
N LYS A 174 25.97 -6.34 19.02
CA LYS A 174 24.78 -6.12 19.86
C LYS A 174 23.52 -5.82 19.05
N ALA A 175 23.60 -5.76 17.72
CA ALA A 175 22.46 -5.46 16.85
C ALA A 175 21.25 -6.38 17.09
N HIS A 176 21.48 -7.70 17.17
CA HIS A 176 20.40 -8.66 17.46
C HIS A 176 19.85 -8.52 18.88
N GLU A 177 20.71 -8.31 19.88
CA GLU A 177 20.28 -8.08 21.26
C GLU A 177 19.37 -6.85 21.34
N PHE A 178 19.74 -5.74 20.68
CA PHE A 178 18.93 -4.54 20.62
C PHE A 178 17.56 -4.77 19.96
N LEU A 179 17.55 -5.32 18.74
CA LEU A 179 16.31 -5.50 17.97
C LEU A 179 15.40 -6.52 18.64
N ASP A 180 15.95 -7.59 19.20
CA ASP A 180 15.20 -8.60 19.95
C ASP A 180 14.62 -8.03 21.25
N ASP A 181 15.38 -7.23 22.01
CA ASP A 181 14.86 -6.57 23.21
C ASP A 181 13.74 -5.57 22.89
N LEU A 182 13.91 -4.77 21.83
CA LEU A 182 12.88 -3.84 21.36
C LEU A 182 11.62 -4.59 20.92
N HIS A 183 11.74 -5.61 20.09
CA HIS A 183 10.58 -6.36 19.57
C HIS A 183 9.89 -7.18 20.66
N LYS A 184 10.63 -7.79 21.60
CA LYS A 184 10.05 -8.41 22.81
C LYS A 184 9.24 -7.43 23.63
N TYR A 185 9.78 -6.22 23.81
CA TYR A 185 9.07 -5.17 24.51
C TYR A 185 7.76 -4.82 23.78
N LEU A 186 7.81 -4.57 22.47
CA LEU A 186 6.63 -4.24 21.68
C LEU A 186 5.54 -5.31 21.73
N VAL A 187 5.92 -6.59 21.58
CA VAL A 187 4.98 -7.71 21.71
C VAL A 187 4.36 -7.78 23.11
N SER A 188 5.12 -7.46 24.16
CA SER A 188 4.55 -7.37 25.53
C SER A 188 3.51 -6.26 25.68
N GLN A 189 3.55 -5.24 24.81
CA GLN A 189 2.56 -4.16 24.70
C GLN A 189 1.43 -4.48 23.71
N ASP A 190 1.31 -5.73 23.28
CA ASP A 190 0.33 -6.23 22.31
C ASP A 190 0.44 -5.59 20.90
N VAL A 191 1.62 -5.07 20.53
CA VAL A 191 1.93 -4.63 19.16
C VAL A 191 2.16 -5.85 18.26
N ASP A 192 1.60 -5.82 17.05
CA ASP A 192 1.58 -6.97 16.13
C ASP A 192 2.70 -6.95 15.08
N GLY A 193 3.39 -5.82 14.91
CA GLY A 193 4.45 -5.67 13.93
C GLY A 193 5.15 -4.31 13.96
N VAL A 194 6.05 -4.10 13.00
CA VAL A 194 6.89 -2.90 12.92
C VAL A 194 7.00 -2.34 11.51
N LYS A 195 7.11 -1.02 11.39
CA LYS A 195 7.64 -0.32 10.22
C LYS A 195 9.07 0.11 10.56
N VAL A 196 10.06 -0.34 9.80
CA VAL A 196 11.49 -0.13 10.10
C VAL A 196 12.14 0.73 9.05
N ASP A 197 12.46 1.96 9.42
CA ASP A 197 13.01 3.00 8.53
C ASP A 197 14.52 3.12 8.65
N VAL A 198 15.08 4.02 7.84
CA VAL A 198 16.48 4.46 7.89
C VAL A 198 17.47 3.30 7.71
N GLN A 199 17.10 2.25 6.95
CA GLN A 199 17.92 1.05 6.83
C GLN A 199 19.20 1.27 6.01
N ASN A 200 19.14 2.10 4.98
CA ASN A 200 20.27 2.40 4.11
C ASN A 200 21.38 3.22 4.82
N ILE A 201 21.16 3.74 6.02
CA ILE A 201 22.19 4.45 6.81
C ILE A 201 23.45 3.60 7.01
N LEU A 202 23.32 2.27 7.03
CA LEU A 202 24.44 1.36 7.21
C LEU A 202 25.53 1.54 6.16
N GLU A 203 25.17 1.98 4.94
CA GLU A 203 26.15 2.27 3.90
C GLU A 203 27.14 3.35 4.35
N THR A 204 26.64 4.42 4.95
CA THR A 204 27.39 5.65 5.26
C THR A 204 28.15 5.59 6.58
N ILE A 205 27.84 4.63 7.46
CA ILE A 205 28.50 4.45 8.77
C ILE A 205 29.38 3.19 8.83
N SER A 206 29.64 2.56 7.68
CA SER A 206 30.32 1.26 7.62
C SER A 206 31.84 1.30 7.78
N ALA A 207 32.44 2.49 7.77
CA ALA A 207 33.88 2.68 7.97
C ALA A 207 34.33 2.07 9.30
N GLY A 208 35.39 1.26 9.27
CA GLY A 208 35.89 0.55 10.45
C GLY A 208 35.06 -0.66 10.91
N SER A 209 33.94 -0.97 10.25
CA SER A 209 33.01 -2.06 10.62
C SER A 209 33.03 -3.27 9.67
N GLY A 210 34.10 -3.42 8.88
CA GLY A 210 34.22 -4.47 7.86
C GLY A 210 33.56 -4.15 6.52
N GLY A 211 33.10 -2.90 6.33
CA GLY A 211 32.51 -2.40 5.09
C GLY A 211 30.99 -2.63 5.00
N ARG A 212 30.33 -1.85 4.12
CA ARG A 212 28.86 -1.78 3.99
C ARG A 212 28.20 -3.14 3.83
N VAL A 213 28.74 -4.02 2.99
CA VAL A 213 28.18 -5.34 2.71
C VAL A 213 28.11 -6.20 3.98
N SER A 214 29.21 -6.25 4.75
CA SER A 214 29.30 -7.05 5.98
C SER A 214 28.39 -6.49 7.08
N LEU A 215 28.34 -5.16 7.23
CA LEU A 215 27.50 -4.50 8.21
C LEU A 215 26.01 -4.69 7.89
N THR A 216 25.60 -4.43 6.65
CA THR A 216 24.22 -4.62 6.19
C THR A 216 23.77 -6.06 6.35
N LYS A 217 24.59 -7.04 5.94
CA LYS A 217 24.29 -8.47 6.15
C LYS A 217 23.98 -8.77 7.61
N ARG A 218 24.78 -8.25 8.53
CA ARG A 218 24.64 -8.52 9.97
C ARG A 218 23.37 -7.91 10.54
N PHE A 219 23.08 -6.66 10.19
CA PHE A 219 21.87 -5.98 10.67
C PHE A 219 20.60 -6.56 10.06
N GLN A 220 20.60 -6.91 8.77
CA GLN A 220 19.47 -7.59 8.13
C GLN A 220 19.19 -8.95 8.79
N GLN A 221 20.23 -9.76 9.05
CA GLN A 221 20.09 -11.01 9.79
C GLN A 221 19.56 -10.81 11.21
N ALA A 222 20.03 -9.76 11.90
CA ALA A 222 19.57 -9.43 13.25
C ALA A 222 18.09 -9.02 13.28
N LEU A 223 17.67 -8.21 12.30
CA LEU A 223 16.30 -7.72 12.13
C LEU A 223 15.33 -8.84 11.76
N GLU A 224 15.65 -9.64 10.73
CA GLU A 224 14.80 -10.75 10.32
C GLU A 224 14.67 -11.80 11.43
N LYS A 225 15.75 -12.03 12.18
CA LYS A 225 15.72 -12.94 13.32
C LYS A 225 14.87 -12.38 14.47
N SER A 226 14.95 -11.09 14.78
CA SER A 226 14.11 -10.51 15.84
C SER A 226 12.64 -10.51 15.45
N VAL A 227 12.30 -10.20 14.18
CA VAL A 227 10.92 -10.25 13.69
C VAL A 227 10.36 -11.66 13.82
N SER A 228 11.05 -12.66 13.26
CA SER A 228 10.60 -14.07 13.29
C SER A 228 10.56 -14.69 14.68
N SER A 229 11.31 -14.17 15.65
CA SER A 229 11.31 -14.68 17.02
C SER A 229 10.18 -14.11 17.88
N ASN A 230 9.62 -12.96 17.51
CA ASN A 230 8.74 -12.18 18.37
C ASN A 230 7.32 -12.00 17.80
N PHE A 231 7.18 -11.74 16.50
CA PHE A 231 5.88 -11.53 15.86
C PHE A 231 5.33 -12.83 15.27
N GLN A 232 4.00 -13.00 15.30
CA GLN A 232 3.33 -14.21 14.83
C GLN A 232 3.29 -14.32 13.31
N ASP A 233 3.16 -13.18 12.63
CA ASP A 233 3.21 -13.05 11.19
C ASP A 233 4.57 -12.48 10.77
N ASN A 234 4.82 -12.45 9.46
CA ASN A 234 5.96 -11.73 8.86
C ASN A 234 5.75 -10.21 8.94
N SER A 235 5.58 -9.71 10.17
CA SER A 235 4.99 -8.43 10.51
C SER A 235 5.99 -7.28 10.45
N ILE A 236 6.60 -7.09 9.29
CA ILE A 236 7.53 -6.00 9.04
C ILE A 236 7.24 -5.30 7.71
N ILE A 237 7.30 -3.96 7.74
CA ILE A 237 7.42 -3.11 6.56
C ILE A 237 8.82 -2.50 6.60
N CYS A 238 9.68 -2.88 5.65
CA CYS A 238 11.01 -2.30 5.51
C CYS A 238 10.94 -1.00 4.70
N CYS A 239 11.54 0.08 5.20
CA CYS A 239 11.56 1.38 4.53
C CYS A 239 12.98 1.91 4.45
N MET A 240 13.24 2.74 3.43
CA MET A 240 14.58 3.23 3.12
C MET A 240 15.62 2.08 3.02
N GLY A 241 15.20 0.93 2.49
CA GLY A 241 15.98 -0.32 2.47
C GLY A 241 16.28 -0.85 1.07
N LEU A 242 16.28 0.04 0.07
CA LEU A 242 16.39 -0.32 -1.36
C LEU A 242 17.83 -0.39 -1.88
N SER A 243 18.85 -0.28 -1.02
CA SER A 243 20.22 -0.53 -1.46
C SER A 243 20.38 -1.98 -1.91
N THR A 244 21.27 -2.21 -2.88
CA THR A 244 21.57 -3.58 -3.36
C THR A 244 22.03 -4.49 -2.21
N ASP A 245 22.79 -3.96 -1.25
CA ASP A 245 23.20 -4.71 -0.06
C ASP A 245 22.00 -5.19 0.76
N SER A 246 20.99 -4.34 0.97
CA SER A 246 19.78 -4.74 1.71
C SER A 246 18.96 -5.76 0.92
N ILE A 247 18.76 -5.54 -0.38
CA ILE A 247 17.96 -6.45 -1.23
C ILE A 247 18.58 -7.85 -1.28
N TYR A 248 19.89 -7.97 -1.51
CA TYR A 248 20.56 -9.29 -1.57
C TYR A 248 20.67 -10.00 -0.22
N HIS A 249 20.46 -9.29 0.89
CA HIS A 249 20.47 -9.86 2.24
C HIS A 249 19.09 -10.01 2.88
N SER A 250 18.03 -9.50 2.25
CA SER A 250 16.64 -9.77 2.61
C SER A 250 16.27 -11.19 2.20
N LYS A 251 15.97 -12.06 3.17
CA LYS A 251 15.67 -13.47 2.94
C LYS A 251 14.23 -13.82 3.26
N VAL A 252 13.67 -13.17 4.27
CA VAL A 252 12.34 -13.50 4.80
C VAL A 252 11.44 -12.29 4.92
N SER A 253 11.95 -11.06 5.05
CA SER A 253 11.11 -9.85 5.17
C SER A 253 10.13 -9.73 4.01
N ALA A 254 8.83 -9.63 4.30
CA ALA A 254 7.79 -9.66 3.28
C ALA A 254 7.63 -8.37 2.49
N ILE A 255 7.65 -7.23 3.17
CA ILE A 255 7.22 -5.97 2.59
C ILE A 255 8.39 -5.00 2.59
N THR A 256 8.61 -4.31 1.48
CA THR A 256 9.54 -3.18 1.41
C THR A 256 8.93 -2.04 0.61
N ARG A 257 9.02 -0.81 1.14
CA ARG A 257 8.64 0.41 0.42
C ARG A 257 9.41 0.52 -0.88
N ALA A 258 8.70 0.67 -1.99
CA ALA A 258 9.26 0.67 -3.33
C ALA A 258 9.40 2.07 -3.94
N SER A 259 9.28 3.11 -3.12
CA SER A 259 9.37 4.51 -3.52
C SER A 259 10.06 5.34 -2.43
N ASP A 260 10.32 6.60 -2.77
CA ASP A 260 10.47 7.64 -1.76
C ASP A 260 9.13 7.90 -1.04
N ASP A 261 9.12 8.78 -0.05
CA ASP A 261 7.91 9.17 0.67
C ASP A 261 6.88 9.82 -0.27
N TYR A 262 5.62 9.54 0.01
CA TYR A 262 4.50 10.29 -0.52
C TYR A 262 4.53 11.73 0.05
N TYR A 263 4.69 12.72 -0.83
CA TYR A 263 4.74 14.13 -0.46
C TYR A 263 3.44 14.88 -0.84
N PRO A 264 2.38 14.86 -0.01
CA PRO A 264 1.08 15.45 -0.37
C PRO A 264 1.15 16.95 -0.64
N LYS A 265 2.09 17.66 0.00
CA LYS A 265 2.25 19.11 -0.17
C LYS A 265 3.01 19.51 -1.43
N ASN A 266 3.57 18.55 -2.16
CA ASN A 266 4.30 18.81 -3.38
C ASN A 266 3.54 18.22 -4.59
N PRO A 267 2.73 19.04 -5.29
CA PRO A 267 1.96 18.59 -6.45
C PRO A 267 2.82 17.93 -7.53
N SER A 268 4.10 18.31 -7.62
CA SER A 268 4.97 17.79 -8.68
C SER A 268 5.40 16.34 -8.49
N THR A 269 5.21 15.79 -7.29
CA THR A 269 5.62 14.43 -6.96
C THR A 269 4.54 13.39 -7.21
N GLN A 270 3.28 13.80 -7.39
CA GLN A 270 2.14 12.87 -7.37
C GLN A 270 2.21 11.84 -8.51
N THR A 271 2.44 12.29 -9.74
CA THR A 271 2.56 11.37 -10.88
C THR A 271 3.89 10.62 -10.89
N LEU A 272 4.96 11.28 -10.45
CA LEU A 272 6.29 10.68 -10.27
C LEU A 272 6.24 9.51 -9.29
N HIS A 273 5.49 9.62 -8.20
CA HIS A 273 5.34 8.56 -7.20
C HIS A 273 4.78 7.28 -7.82
N ILE A 274 3.68 7.40 -8.58
CA ILE A 274 3.03 6.24 -9.23
C ILE A 274 3.93 5.63 -10.33
N ALA A 275 4.61 6.48 -11.10
CA ALA A 275 5.56 6.00 -12.09
C ALA A 275 6.76 5.30 -11.43
N ALA A 276 7.43 5.93 -10.46
CA ALA A 276 8.59 5.37 -9.77
C ALA A 276 8.25 4.04 -9.08
N VAL A 277 7.15 4.00 -8.32
CA VAL A 277 6.79 2.81 -7.54
C VAL A 277 6.42 1.62 -8.43
N SER A 278 5.74 1.86 -9.55
CA SER A 278 5.39 0.79 -10.49
C SER A 278 6.63 0.24 -11.21
N TYR A 279 7.54 1.10 -11.66
CA TYR A 279 8.79 0.65 -12.29
C TYR A 279 9.71 -0.07 -11.30
N ASN A 280 9.85 0.43 -10.07
CA ASN A 280 10.61 -0.25 -9.02
C ASN A 280 10.00 -1.63 -8.69
N SER A 281 8.68 -1.77 -8.80
CA SER A 281 7.98 -3.05 -8.60
C SER A 281 8.30 -4.12 -9.64
N ILE A 282 8.91 -3.76 -10.80
CA ILE A 282 9.39 -4.75 -11.78
C ILE A 282 10.45 -5.65 -11.15
N PHE A 283 11.43 -5.05 -10.47
CA PHE A 283 12.52 -5.79 -9.82
C PHE A 283 12.15 -6.21 -8.39
N LEU A 284 11.64 -5.27 -7.59
CA LEU A 284 11.34 -5.53 -6.18
C LEU A 284 10.22 -6.58 -6.01
N GLY A 285 9.23 -6.57 -6.92
CA GLY A 285 8.12 -7.52 -6.89
C GLY A 285 8.50 -8.98 -7.11
N GLU A 286 9.75 -9.26 -7.52
CA GLU A 286 10.29 -10.63 -7.59
C GLU A 286 10.84 -11.13 -6.25
N VAL A 287 11.12 -10.22 -5.31
CA VAL A 287 11.81 -10.52 -4.04
C VAL A 287 10.90 -10.28 -2.83
N VAL A 288 10.10 -9.22 -2.88
CA VAL A 288 9.23 -8.74 -1.79
C VAL A 288 7.87 -8.33 -2.33
N VAL A 289 6.91 -8.07 -1.44
CA VAL A 289 5.71 -7.31 -1.78
C VAL A 289 6.06 -5.82 -1.72
N PRO A 290 6.01 -5.10 -2.85
CA PRO A 290 6.25 -3.67 -2.87
C PRO A 290 5.18 -2.94 -2.04
N ASP A 291 5.61 -2.19 -1.03
CA ASP A 291 4.75 -1.20 -0.38
C ASP A 291 4.77 0.08 -1.19
N TRP A 292 3.58 0.56 -1.56
CA TRP A 292 3.40 1.73 -2.42
C TRP A 292 3.21 3.03 -1.64
N ASP A 293 3.38 2.95 -0.33
CA ASP A 293 3.23 4.03 0.62
C ASP A 293 1.78 4.48 0.85
N MET A 294 1.58 5.21 1.94
CA MET A 294 0.35 5.93 2.27
C MET A 294 -0.03 6.95 1.17
N PHE A 295 -1.27 7.41 1.22
CA PHE A 295 -1.72 8.56 0.46
C PHE A 295 -2.84 9.30 1.22
N TYR A 296 -3.15 10.52 0.77
CA TYR A 296 -4.33 11.25 1.24
C TYR A 296 -5.56 10.86 0.43
N SER A 297 -6.62 10.45 1.11
CA SER A 297 -7.93 10.28 0.49
C SER A 297 -8.58 11.62 0.10
N LEU A 298 -8.32 12.69 0.86
CA LEU A 298 -8.81 14.03 0.53
C LEU A 298 -7.67 14.88 -0.07
N HIS A 299 -7.50 14.79 -1.38
CA HIS A 299 -6.46 15.50 -2.12
C HIS A 299 -6.80 15.59 -3.62
N ASP A 300 -6.28 16.58 -4.35
CA ASP A 300 -6.54 16.75 -5.78
C ASP A 300 -6.08 15.55 -6.63
N ALA A 301 -5.09 14.80 -6.14
CA ALA A 301 -4.59 13.55 -6.75
C ALA A 301 -5.12 12.27 -6.06
N ALA A 302 -6.12 12.36 -5.19
CA ALA A 302 -6.54 11.22 -4.37
C ALA A 302 -7.09 10.04 -5.19
N GLU A 303 -7.94 10.31 -6.19
CA GLU A 303 -8.47 9.25 -7.07
C GLU A 303 -7.34 8.57 -7.86
N PHE A 304 -6.35 9.34 -8.30
CA PHE A 304 -5.15 8.84 -8.98
C PHE A 304 -4.36 7.86 -8.10
N HIS A 305 -4.14 8.21 -6.83
CA HIS A 305 -3.47 7.34 -5.87
C HIS A 305 -4.32 6.13 -5.48
N ALA A 306 -5.63 6.30 -5.28
CA ALA A 306 -6.55 5.22 -4.92
C ALA A 306 -6.65 4.16 -6.03
N ALA A 307 -6.82 4.58 -7.29
CA ALA A 307 -6.82 3.69 -8.44
C ALA A 307 -5.49 2.92 -8.58
N ALA A 308 -4.37 3.59 -8.34
CA ALA A 308 -3.06 2.96 -8.35
C ALA A 308 -2.92 1.86 -7.29
N ARG A 309 -3.40 2.09 -6.05
CA ARG A 309 -3.40 1.05 -5.00
C ARG A 309 -4.38 -0.10 -5.31
N ALA A 310 -5.49 0.18 -5.99
CA ALA A 310 -6.43 -0.86 -6.41
C ALA A 310 -5.80 -1.87 -7.38
N VAL A 311 -4.89 -1.41 -8.25
CA VAL A 311 -4.17 -2.25 -9.22
C VAL A 311 -2.78 -2.69 -8.75
N GLY A 312 -2.23 -2.08 -7.70
CA GLY A 312 -0.84 -2.29 -7.25
C GLY A 312 -0.57 -3.63 -6.56
N GLY A 313 -1.62 -4.32 -6.10
CA GLY A 313 -1.49 -5.57 -5.33
C GLY A 313 -0.68 -5.43 -4.02
N CYS A 314 -0.62 -4.20 -3.50
CA CYS A 314 0.14 -3.77 -2.34
C CYS A 314 -0.79 -3.54 -1.13
N ALA A 315 -0.19 -3.14 0.01
CA ALA A 315 -0.97 -2.67 1.14
C ALA A 315 -1.72 -1.39 0.79
N VAL A 316 -2.91 -1.21 1.38
CA VAL A 316 -3.73 -0.02 1.19
C VAL A 316 -3.95 0.66 2.53
N TYR A 317 -3.29 1.78 2.74
CA TYR A 317 -3.48 2.60 3.91
C TYR A 317 -3.36 4.08 3.59
N VAL A 318 -4.08 4.90 4.33
CA VAL A 318 -4.07 6.35 4.18
C VAL A 318 -3.35 7.02 5.32
N SER A 319 -3.08 8.32 5.20
CA SER A 319 -2.42 9.12 6.25
C SER A 319 -3.14 10.43 6.56
N ASP A 320 -4.39 10.59 6.10
CA ASP A 320 -5.21 11.78 6.35
C ASP A 320 -5.32 12.10 7.84
N LYS A 321 -5.48 13.40 8.13
CA LYS A 321 -5.86 13.88 9.47
C LYS A 321 -7.26 13.39 9.83
N PRO A 322 -7.55 13.16 11.13
CA PRO A 322 -8.91 12.88 11.58
C PRO A 322 -9.92 13.90 11.02
N GLY A 323 -11.03 13.40 10.46
CA GLY A 323 -12.09 14.23 9.89
C GLY A 323 -11.80 14.82 8.50
N HIS A 324 -10.63 14.55 7.92
CA HIS A 324 -10.24 15.06 6.59
C HIS A 324 -10.15 13.92 5.58
N HIS A 325 -11.21 13.13 5.47
CA HIS A 325 -11.26 11.96 4.58
C HIS A 325 -12.24 12.18 3.43
N ASP A 326 -11.91 11.67 2.25
CA ASP A 326 -12.89 11.51 1.17
C ASP A 326 -13.48 10.08 1.21
N PHE A 327 -14.64 9.95 1.84
CA PHE A 327 -15.29 8.65 1.97
C PHE A 327 -15.88 8.11 0.67
N GLU A 328 -16.08 8.95 -0.36
CA GLU A 328 -16.54 8.46 -1.66
C GLU A 328 -15.39 7.75 -2.40
N ILE A 329 -14.18 8.30 -2.34
CA ILE A 329 -12.98 7.61 -2.83
C ILE A 329 -12.69 6.36 -2.01
N LEU A 330 -12.74 6.45 -0.68
CA LEU A 330 -12.43 5.29 0.18
C LEU A 330 -13.42 4.14 -0.02
N LYS A 331 -14.72 4.40 -0.19
CA LYS A 331 -15.73 3.35 -0.43
C LYS A 331 -15.59 2.67 -1.80
N ARG A 332 -14.84 3.25 -2.74
CA ARG A 332 -14.49 2.61 -4.03
C ARG A 332 -13.27 1.68 -3.91
N LEU A 333 -12.57 1.71 -2.76
CA LEU A 333 -11.34 0.95 -2.50
C LEU A 333 -11.49 -0.05 -1.34
N VAL A 334 -12.30 0.28 -0.34
CA VAL A 334 -12.42 -0.42 0.93
C VAL A 334 -13.83 -0.99 1.09
N LEU A 335 -13.93 -2.28 1.42
CA LEU A 335 -15.20 -2.91 1.76
C LEU A 335 -15.67 -2.49 3.16
N PRO A 336 -16.98 -2.56 3.47
CA PRO A 336 -17.50 -2.15 4.79
C PRO A 336 -16.95 -2.92 5.99
N ASP A 337 -16.41 -4.12 5.77
CA ASP A 337 -15.72 -4.91 6.80
C ASP A 337 -14.28 -4.46 7.06
N GLY A 338 -13.80 -3.46 6.32
CA GLY A 338 -12.44 -2.92 6.39
C GLY A 338 -11.38 -3.74 5.64
N SER A 339 -11.81 -4.70 4.81
CA SER A 339 -10.90 -5.41 3.89
C SER A 339 -10.83 -4.72 2.52
N VAL A 340 -9.81 -5.07 1.73
CA VAL A 340 -9.60 -4.50 0.38
C VAL A 340 -9.67 -5.56 -0.71
N LEU A 341 -10.04 -5.16 -1.92
CA LEU A 341 -10.04 -6.02 -3.11
C LEU A 341 -8.64 -6.04 -3.75
N ARG A 342 -7.65 -6.52 -3.00
CA ARG A 342 -6.25 -6.53 -3.44
C ARG A 342 -6.04 -7.48 -4.63
N ALA A 343 -5.35 -6.99 -5.65
CA ALA A 343 -4.92 -7.79 -6.78
C ALA A 343 -3.79 -8.79 -6.41
N LYS A 344 -3.63 -9.84 -7.21
CA LYS A 344 -2.82 -11.04 -6.90
C LYS A 344 -1.32 -10.77 -6.90
N TYR A 345 -0.81 -10.06 -7.90
CA TYR A 345 0.62 -9.83 -8.12
C TYR A 345 1.03 -8.42 -7.68
N PRO A 346 2.32 -8.11 -7.58
CA PRO A 346 2.77 -6.72 -7.59
C PRO A 346 2.38 -6.06 -8.91
N GLY A 347 1.78 -4.87 -8.84
CA GLY A 347 1.45 -4.08 -10.02
C GLY A 347 2.71 -3.67 -10.76
N ARG A 348 2.72 -3.86 -12.09
CA ARG A 348 3.87 -3.56 -12.95
C ARG A 348 3.43 -2.78 -14.19
N PRO A 349 4.29 -1.94 -14.77
CA PRO A 349 4.05 -1.37 -16.08
C PRO A 349 3.77 -2.48 -17.10
N THR A 350 2.89 -2.20 -18.05
CA THR A 350 2.69 -3.07 -19.22
C THR A 350 3.97 -3.10 -20.06
N ARG A 351 4.14 -4.13 -20.88
CA ARG A 351 5.38 -4.33 -21.65
C ARG A 351 5.74 -3.14 -22.55
N ASP A 352 4.74 -2.51 -23.14
CA ASP A 352 4.91 -1.34 -24.01
C ASP A 352 5.27 -0.08 -23.23
N CYS A 353 5.03 -0.04 -21.92
CA CYS A 353 5.48 1.07 -21.07
C CYS A 353 6.97 0.97 -20.68
N LEU A 354 7.63 -0.19 -20.78
CA LEU A 354 8.95 -0.43 -20.17
C LEU A 354 10.07 0.53 -20.63
N PHE A 355 10.00 1.04 -21.86
CA PHE A 355 11.05 1.86 -22.48
C PHE A 355 10.57 3.25 -22.92
N ILE A 356 9.42 3.71 -22.41
CA ILE A 356 8.90 5.06 -22.63
C ILE A 356 9.05 5.90 -21.34
N ASP A 357 8.89 7.22 -21.46
CA ASP A 357 8.88 8.13 -20.32
C ASP A 357 7.45 8.64 -20.07
N PRO A 358 6.68 7.97 -19.19
CA PRO A 358 5.28 8.31 -18.97
C PRO A 358 5.07 9.67 -18.27
N VAL A 359 6.14 10.36 -17.87
CA VAL A 359 6.06 11.58 -17.06
C VAL A 359 6.39 12.84 -17.89
N MET A 360 7.32 12.75 -18.84
CA MET A 360 7.83 13.95 -19.54
C MET A 360 7.84 13.88 -21.06
N ASP A 361 7.52 12.74 -21.70
CA ASP A 361 7.59 12.63 -23.16
C ASP A 361 6.44 13.35 -23.90
N GLY A 362 5.38 13.76 -23.20
CA GLY A 362 4.21 14.42 -23.76
C GLY A 362 3.37 13.57 -24.70
N GLU A 363 3.63 12.26 -24.78
CA GLU A 363 3.11 11.36 -25.81
C GLU A 363 2.40 10.14 -25.22
N ASN A 364 2.90 9.59 -24.11
CA ASN A 364 2.44 8.30 -23.59
C ASN A 364 1.73 8.37 -22.24
N LEU A 365 0.83 7.41 -22.02
CA LEU A 365 0.21 7.14 -20.71
C LEU A 365 0.90 5.96 -20.04
N LEU A 366 0.94 5.97 -18.71
CA LEU A 366 1.38 4.81 -17.93
C LEU A 366 0.24 3.80 -17.82
N LYS A 367 0.49 2.56 -18.23
CA LYS A 367 -0.42 1.43 -17.98
C LYS A 367 0.20 0.50 -16.96
N ILE A 368 -0.56 0.11 -15.95
CA ILE A 368 -0.16 -0.81 -14.89
C ILE A 368 -1.11 -2.00 -14.92
N TRP A 369 -0.58 -3.21 -15.06
CA TRP A 369 -1.40 -4.43 -15.11
C TRP A 369 -1.28 -5.24 -13.82
N ASN A 370 -2.33 -6.02 -13.56
CA ASN A 370 -2.38 -7.04 -12.52
C ASN A 370 -3.45 -8.10 -12.83
N LEU A 371 -3.57 -9.11 -11.96
CA LEU A 371 -4.59 -10.15 -12.03
C LEU A 371 -5.41 -10.26 -10.74
N ASN A 372 -6.66 -10.64 -10.90
CA ASN A 372 -7.54 -11.13 -9.84
C ASN A 372 -7.68 -12.65 -9.95
N LYS A 373 -8.55 -13.26 -9.13
CA LYS A 373 -8.81 -14.70 -9.18
C LYS A 373 -9.49 -15.14 -10.49
N CYS A 374 -10.28 -14.27 -11.12
CA CYS A 374 -11.10 -14.61 -12.29
C CYS A 374 -10.99 -13.59 -13.45
N THR A 375 -10.30 -12.47 -13.25
CA THR A 375 -10.19 -11.38 -14.23
C THR A 375 -8.79 -10.80 -14.22
N GLY A 376 -8.44 -10.06 -15.26
CA GLY A 376 -7.34 -9.09 -15.22
C GLY A 376 -7.82 -7.69 -14.85
N VAL A 377 -6.88 -6.85 -14.46
CA VAL A 377 -7.11 -5.43 -14.18
C VAL A 377 -5.97 -4.59 -14.74
N ILE A 378 -6.31 -3.47 -15.37
CA ILE A 378 -5.36 -2.49 -15.91
C ILE A 378 -5.73 -1.11 -15.38
N GLY A 379 -4.79 -0.44 -14.73
CA GLY A 379 -4.90 0.99 -14.46
C GLY A 379 -4.19 1.78 -15.55
N VAL A 380 -4.84 2.80 -16.11
CA VAL A 380 -4.28 3.71 -17.10
C VAL A 380 -4.17 5.09 -16.47
N PHE A 381 -3.00 5.72 -16.54
CA PHE A 381 -2.66 6.93 -15.81
C PHE A 381 -1.98 7.95 -16.71
N ASN A 382 -2.49 9.18 -16.72
CA ASN A 382 -1.80 10.29 -17.34
C ASN A 382 -0.83 10.95 -16.36
N CYS A 383 0.42 10.50 -16.39
CA CYS A 383 1.48 11.00 -15.52
C CYS A 383 2.20 12.26 -16.06
N GLN A 384 1.79 12.77 -17.23
CA GLN A 384 2.49 13.81 -17.96
C GLN A 384 2.39 15.18 -17.29
N GLY A 385 3.46 15.99 -17.39
CA GLY A 385 3.41 17.43 -17.11
C GLY A 385 3.25 17.82 -15.64
N ALA A 386 3.07 16.87 -14.72
CA ALA A 386 2.98 17.17 -13.30
C ALA A 386 4.36 17.28 -12.62
N GLY A 387 5.40 16.59 -13.08
CA GLY A 387 6.73 16.62 -12.45
C GLY A 387 7.89 16.39 -13.43
N SER A 388 9.11 16.32 -12.89
CA SER A 388 10.31 15.92 -13.63
C SER A 388 11.16 14.92 -12.85
N TRP A 389 11.76 13.95 -13.54
CA TRP A 389 12.63 12.98 -12.88
C TRP A 389 13.78 13.68 -12.14
N PRO A 390 14.12 13.21 -10.92
CA PRO A 390 15.27 13.70 -10.17
C PRO A 390 16.55 13.68 -11.01
N CYS A 391 17.50 14.55 -10.66
CA CYS A 391 18.86 14.57 -11.22
C CYS A 391 18.98 14.94 -12.71
N LEU A 392 17.89 15.33 -13.38
CA LEU A 392 17.93 15.88 -14.74
C LEU A 392 18.25 17.37 -14.72
N LYS A 393 19.35 17.76 -15.37
CA LYS A 393 19.72 19.17 -15.58
C LYS A 393 18.92 19.72 -16.75
N ASN A 394 18.10 20.76 -16.50
CA ASN A 394 17.22 21.40 -17.49
C ASN A 394 16.28 20.41 -18.19
N PRO A 395 15.28 19.86 -17.48
CA PRO A 395 14.32 18.94 -18.10
C PRO A 395 13.65 19.62 -19.29
N VAL A 396 13.76 19.03 -20.48
CA VAL A 396 13.02 19.47 -21.65
C VAL A 396 11.60 18.95 -21.49
N GLN A 397 10.70 19.78 -20.97
CA GLN A 397 9.27 19.50 -21.06
C GLN A 397 8.82 19.76 -22.49
N LYS A 398 8.49 18.69 -23.20
CA LYS A 398 7.77 18.79 -24.47
C LYS A 398 6.40 19.46 -24.21
N SER A 399 5.88 20.14 -25.23
CA SER A 399 4.50 20.66 -25.19
C SER A 399 3.54 19.49 -24.98
N VAL A 400 2.97 19.40 -23.78
CA VAL A 400 2.04 18.33 -23.41
C VAL A 400 0.67 18.65 -24.01
N SER A 401 0.09 17.71 -24.74
CA SER A 401 -1.30 17.81 -25.19
C SER A 401 -2.24 17.88 -23.98
N ALA A 402 -3.37 18.58 -24.10
CA ALA A 402 -4.36 18.62 -23.04
C ALA A 402 -4.96 17.23 -22.71
N GLU A 403 -4.99 16.35 -23.70
CA GLU A 403 -5.49 14.96 -23.62
C GLU A 403 -4.56 14.05 -24.43
N LEU A 404 -4.34 12.82 -23.92
CA LEU A 404 -3.60 11.78 -24.61
C LEU A 404 -4.46 10.52 -24.72
N SER A 405 -4.30 9.82 -25.84
CA SER A 405 -5.02 8.58 -26.13
C SER A 405 -4.04 7.45 -26.36
N VAL A 406 -4.25 6.31 -25.68
CA VAL A 406 -3.45 5.09 -25.88
C VAL A 406 -4.34 3.87 -26.10
N PRO A 407 -3.88 2.89 -26.90
CA PRO A 407 -4.55 1.60 -27.00
C PRO A 407 -4.31 0.75 -25.75
N VAL A 408 -5.36 0.08 -25.30
CA VAL A 408 -5.32 -0.99 -24.31
C VAL A 408 -5.79 -2.29 -24.94
N SER A 409 -5.02 -3.37 -24.78
CA SER A 409 -5.34 -4.68 -25.34
C SER A 409 -5.20 -5.79 -24.31
N ILE A 410 -5.65 -7.00 -24.65
CA ILE A 410 -5.47 -8.19 -23.78
C ILE A 410 -3.98 -8.48 -23.54
N ALA A 411 -3.12 -8.19 -24.52
CA ALA A 411 -1.67 -8.42 -24.44
C ALA A 411 -0.96 -7.52 -23.41
N ASP A 412 -1.64 -6.49 -22.89
CA ASP A 412 -1.12 -5.67 -21.79
C ASP A 412 -1.10 -6.41 -20.45
N ILE A 413 -1.72 -7.58 -20.35
CA ILE A 413 -1.77 -8.41 -19.13
C ILE A 413 -0.93 -9.67 -19.32
N GLU A 414 0.30 -9.68 -18.79
CA GLU A 414 1.32 -10.71 -19.06
C GLU A 414 0.85 -12.15 -18.81
N TYR A 415 0.07 -12.37 -17.75
CA TYR A 415 -0.34 -13.71 -17.31
C TYR A 415 -1.84 -13.99 -17.51
N PHE A 416 -2.49 -13.31 -18.45
CA PHE A 416 -3.95 -13.39 -18.63
C PHE A 416 -4.49 -14.82 -18.79
N GLU A 417 -3.70 -15.72 -19.40
CA GLU A 417 -4.07 -17.12 -19.57
C GLU A 417 -4.36 -17.87 -18.25
N GLU A 418 -3.84 -17.39 -17.11
CA GLU A 418 -4.14 -17.95 -15.79
C GLU A 418 -5.64 -17.84 -15.41
N VAL A 419 -6.34 -16.82 -15.93
CA VAL A 419 -7.77 -16.59 -15.62
C VAL A 419 -8.70 -16.99 -16.77
N SER A 420 -8.15 -17.12 -17.99
CA SER A 420 -8.86 -17.50 -19.20
C SER A 420 -9.52 -18.88 -19.12
N GLY A 421 -8.81 -19.91 -18.66
CA GLY A 421 -9.33 -21.28 -18.59
C GLY A 421 -9.70 -21.89 -19.96
N THR A 422 -10.13 -23.15 -19.96
CA THR A 422 -10.31 -23.95 -21.19
C THR A 422 -11.54 -23.59 -22.03
N GLN A 423 -12.48 -22.84 -21.47
CA GLN A 423 -13.73 -22.43 -22.12
C GLN A 423 -13.64 -21.06 -22.79
N TRP A 424 -12.48 -20.41 -22.74
CA TRP A 424 -12.24 -19.10 -23.33
C TRP A 424 -12.05 -19.20 -24.85
N THR A 425 -12.75 -18.33 -25.58
CA THR A 425 -12.71 -18.29 -27.05
C THR A 425 -11.73 -17.26 -27.61
N GLY A 426 -11.04 -16.51 -26.74
CA GLY A 426 -10.11 -15.44 -27.10
C GLY A 426 -10.66 -14.03 -26.85
N ASP A 427 -11.97 -13.88 -26.76
CA ASP A 427 -12.61 -12.57 -26.55
C ASP A 427 -12.71 -12.24 -25.06
N CYS A 428 -12.72 -10.95 -24.73
CA CYS A 428 -12.92 -10.50 -23.36
C CYS A 428 -13.99 -9.42 -23.27
N ALA A 429 -14.59 -9.32 -22.10
CA ALA A 429 -15.42 -8.19 -21.71
C ALA A 429 -14.53 -7.21 -20.94
N VAL A 430 -14.47 -5.96 -21.41
CA VAL A 430 -13.70 -4.87 -20.80
C VAL A 430 -14.68 -3.88 -20.21
N PHE A 431 -14.60 -3.67 -18.90
CA PHE A 431 -15.40 -2.70 -18.18
C PHE A 431 -14.53 -1.52 -17.73
N SER A 432 -14.90 -0.30 -18.13
CA SER A 432 -14.26 0.94 -17.68
C SER A 432 -14.97 1.50 -16.46
N PHE A 433 -14.23 1.66 -15.36
CA PHE A 433 -14.77 2.16 -14.10
C PHE A 433 -15.34 3.57 -14.25
N ASN A 434 -14.58 4.49 -14.87
CA ASN A 434 -14.98 5.89 -14.96
C ASN A 434 -16.23 6.10 -15.82
N SER A 435 -16.32 5.39 -16.94
CA SER A 435 -17.44 5.56 -17.88
C SER A 435 -18.64 4.66 -17.57
N GLY A 436 -18.45 3.61 -16.77
CA GLY A 436 -19.48 2.58 -16.54
C GLY A 436 -19.85 1.81 -17.81
N SER A 437 -18.99 1.86 -18.83
CA SER A 437 -19.21 1.20 -20.12
C SER A 437 -18.64 -0.22 -20.12
N LEU A 438 -19.34 -1.14 -20.80
CA LEU A 438 -18.89 -2.49 -21.07
C LEU A 438 -18.66 -2.62 -22.58
N SER A 439 -17.56 -3.25 -22.98
CA SER A 439 -17.25 -3.52 -24.38
C SER A 439 -16.72 -4.94 -24.54
N ARG A 440 -17.10 -5.60 -25.63
CA ARG A 440 -16.44 -6.83 -26.07
C ARG A 440 -15.20 -6.47 -26.87
N LEU A 441 -14.06 -7.04 -26.51
CA LEU A 441 -12.79 -6.84 -27.19
C LEU A 441 -12.28 -8.18 -27.71
N LEU A 442 -12.04 -8.28 -29.02
CA LEU A 442 -11.49 -9.48 -29.64
C LEU A 442 -9.99 -9.61 -29.29
N LYS A 443 -9.44 -10.84 -29.39
CA LYS A 443 -8.07 -11.16 -28.96
C LYS A 443 -6.97 -10.22 -29.48
N ASN A 444 -7.10 -9.73 -30.71
CA ASN A 444 -6.11 -8.91 -31.39
C ASN A 444 -6.54 -7.44 -31.54
N GLU A 445 -7.60 -7.03 -30.86
CA GLU A 445 -8.08 -5.66 -30.88
C GLU A 445 -7.57 -4.85 -29.68
N SER A 446 -7.72 -3.54 -29.79
CA SER A 446 -7.43 -2.61 -28.70
C SER A 446 -8.57 -1.61 -28.51
N LEU A 447 -8.82 -1.24 -27.26
CA LEU A 447 -9.70 -0.15 -26.86
C LEU A 447 -8.89 1.13 -26.68
N SER A 448 -9.32 2.25 -27.26
CA SER A 448 -8.67 3.55 -27.05
C SER A 448 -9.13 4.19 -25.74
N ILE A 449 -8.18 4.56 -24.88
CA ILE A 449 -8.45 5.28 -23.62
C ILE A 449 -7.85 6.68 -23.72
N THR A 450 -8.67 7.70 -23.45
CA THR A 450 -8.28 9.12 -23.52
C THR A 450 -8.33 9.75 -22.13
N LEU A 451 -7.23 10.36 -21.69
CA LEU A 451 -7.12 10.96 -20.36
C LEU A 451 -6.46 12.33 -20.42
N LYS A 452 -6.97 13.27 -19.62
CA LYS A 452 -6.27 14.52 -19.28
C LYS A 452 -5.17 14.26 -18.25
N ILE A 453 -4.27 15.22 -18.09
CA ILE A 453 -3.23 15.20 -17.04
C ILE A 453 -3.89 14.92 -15.67
N LEU A 454 -3.26 14.06 -14.89
CA LEU A 454 -3.71 13.64 -13.54
C LEU A 454 -5.05 12.89 -13.52
N GLN A 455 -5.60 12.51 -14.68
CA GLN A 455 -6.70 11.55 -14.75
C GLN A 455 -6.18 10.13 -14.86
N CYS A 456 -7.00 9.19 -14.40
CA CYS A 456 -6.76 7.76 -14.51
C CYS A 456 -8.08 7.04 -14.80
N ASP A 457 -8.02 5.82 -15.33
CA ASP A 457 -9.16 4.90 -15.39
C ASP A 457 -8.70 3.49 -14.98
N VAL A 458 -9.62 2.68 -14.45
CA VAL A 458 -9.35 1.28 -14.10
C VAL A 458 -10.26 0.39 -14.92
N LEU A 459 -9.64 -0.49 -15.69
CA LEU A 459 -10.29 -1.43 -16.58
C LEU A 459 -10.29 -2.81 -15.97
N THR A 460 -11.47 -3.41 -15.82
CA THR A 460 -11.58 -4.84 -15.55
C THR A 460 -11.67 -5.60 -16.87
N VAL A 461 -10.74 -6.52 -17.09
CA VAL A 461 -10.66 -7.35 -18.31
C VAL A 461 -11.04 -8.78 -17.95
N SER A 462 -12.20 -9.24 -18.39
CA SER A 462 -12.75 -10.54 -18.02
C SER A 462 -12.86 -11.47 -19.23
N PRO A 463 -12.30 -12.69 -19.19
CA PRO A 463 -12.37 -13.61 -20.32
C PRO A 463 -13.82 -14.06 -20.56
N ILE A 464 -14.30 -13.93 -21.80
CA ILE A 464 -15.63 -14.43 -22.20
C ILE A 464 -15.54 -15.94 -22.42
N LYS A 465 -16.22 -16.69 -21.55
CA LYS A 465 -16.25 -18.15 -21.58
C LYS A 465 -17.58 -18.64 -22.14
N VAL A 466 -17.54 -19.71 -22.93
CA VAL A 466 -18.75 -20.34 -23.49
C VAL A 466 -19.19 -21.52 -22.62
N TYR A 467 -20.41 -21.41 -22.10
CA TYR A 467 -21.10 -22.43 -21.31
C TYR A 467 -22.30 -22.99 -22.09
N ASN A 468 -22.63 -24.27 -21.84
CA ASN A 468 -23.74 -24.97 -22.52
C ASN A 468 -23.79 -24.78 -24.06
N LYS A 469 -22.63 -24.63 -24.71
CA LYS A 469 -22.43 -24.36 -26.15
C LYS A 469 -22.86 -22.97 -26.66
N ASN A 470 -23.70 -22.21 -25.96
CA ASN A 470 -24.25 -20.94 -26.48
C ASN A 470 -24.31 -19.78 -25.49
N ILE A 471 -24.07 -20.00 -24.20
CA ILE A 471 -24.08 -18.94 -23.18
C ILE A 471 -22.67 -18.39 -23.06
N GLU A 472 -22.44 -17.17 -23.56
CA GLU A 472 -21.18 -16.47 -23.37
C GLU A 472 -21.28 -15.64 -22.09
N PHE A 473 -20.33 -15.82 -21.17
CA PHE A 473 -20.36 -15.14 -19.88
C PHE A 473 -18.97 -14.72 -19.41
N ALA A 474 -18.89 -13.53 -18.82
CA ALA A 474 -17.69 -13.03 -18.16
C ALA A 474 -18.07 -12.23 -16.89
N PRO A 475 -17.58 -12.61 -15.70
CA PRO A 475 -17.84 -11.84 -14.48
C PRO A 475 -17.05 -10.52 -14.50
N ILE A 476 -17.69 -9.38 -14.23
CA ILE A 476 -16.97 -8.11 -14.04
C ILE A 476 -16.69 -7.89 -12.55
N GLY A 477 -17.63 -8.21 -11.66
CA GLY A 477 -17.48 -8.05 -10.21
C GLY A 477 -18.23 -6.84 -9.66
N LEU A 478 -17.73 -6.22 -8.59
CA LEU A 478 -18.38 -5.04 -7.98
C LEU A 478 -18.07 -3.78 -8.78
N ILE A 479 -18.95 -3.40 -9.71
CA ILE A 479 -18.71 -2.29 -10.66
C ILE A 479 -18.62 -0.89 -10.00
N ASN A 480 -18.96 -0.80 -8.71
CA ASN A 480 -18.76 0.40 -7.89
C ASN A 480 -17.38 0.47 -7.19
N MET A 481 -16.50 -0.52 -7.41
CA MET A 481 -15.15 -0.58 -6.85
C MET A 481 -14.11 -0.40 -7.96
N TYR A 482 -12.99 0.27 -7.66
CA TYR A 482 -11.89 0.46 -8.63
C TYR A 482 -11.39 -0.89 -9.16
N ASN A 483 -11.04 -1.83 -8.28
CA ASN A 483 -10.73 -3.22 -8.66
C ASN A 483 -11.98 -4.10 -8.58
N SER A 484 -12.94 -3.87 -9.47
CA SER A 484 -14.23 -4.57 -9.53
C SER A 484 -14.09 -6.10 -9.51
N GLY A 485 -13.22 -6.64 -10.36
CA GLY A 485 -13.00 -8.08 -10.47
C GLY A 485 -12.36 -8.74 -9.25
N GLY A 486 -11.73 -7.96 -8.36
CA GLY A 486 -11.15 -8.45 -7.11
C GLY A 486 -12.21 -9.01 -6.13
N ALA A 487 -13.49 -8.67 -6.33
CA ALA A 487 -14.59 -9.20 -5.53
C ALA A 487 -15.01 -10.63 -5.91
N VAL A 488 -14.63 -11.10 -7.11
CA VAL A 488 -15.05 -12.40 -7.66
C VAL A 488 -14.05 -13.47 -7.22
N GLU A 489 -14.54 -14.47 -6.50
CA GLU A 489 -13.71 -15.57 -6.02
C GLU A 489 -13.74 -16.78 -6.93
N ARG A 490 -14.90 -17.08 -7.51
CA ARG A 490 -15.10 -18.28 -8.33
C ARG A 490 -16.34 -18.13 -9.21
N VAL A 491 -16.28 -18.74 -10.40
CA VAL A 491 -17.41 -18.95 -11.30
C VAL A 491 -17.53 -20.45 -11.58
N ASP A 492 -18.73 -20.98 -11.40
CA ASP A 492 -19.08 -22.37 -11.67
C ASP A 492 -20.29 -22.45 -12.59
N PHE A 493 -20.30 -23.43 -13.48
CA PHE A 493 -21.47 -23.75 -14.32
C PHE A 493 -22.18 -24.99 -13.78
N PHE A 494 -23.51 -24.97 -13.81
CA PHE A 494 -24.33 -26.14 -13.50
C PHE A 494 -25.39 -26.35 -14.58
N SER A 495 -25.72 -27.61 -14.83
CA SER A 495 -26.76 -28.02 -15.77
C SER A 495 -27.43 -29.29 -15.29
N ASP A 496 -28.75 -29.21 -15.13
CA ASP A 496 -29.66 -30.33 -14.88
C ASP A 496 -30.57 -30.53 -16.11
N SER A 497 -31.41 -31.57 -16.10
CA SER A 497 -32.26 -31.94 -17.24
C SER A 497 -33.22 -30.85 -17.75
N SER A 498 -33.50 -29.81 -16.94
CA SER A 498 -34.44 -28.73 -17.27
C SER A 498 -33.93 -27.33 -16.92
N ASN A 499 -32.73 -27.19 -16.36
CA ASN A 499 -32.23 -25.91 -15.88
C ASN A 499 -30.72 -25.84 -16.04
N CYS A 500 -30.20 -24.73 -16.53
CA CYS A 500 -28.77 -24.46 -16.54
C CYS A 500 -28.51 -23.05 -16.03
N GLY A 501 -27.33 -22.85 -15.47
CA GLY A 501 -27.01 -21.58 -14.86
C GLY A 501 -25.56 -21.42 -14.49
N ILE A 502 -25.26 -20.21 -14.04
CA ILE A 502 -23.94 -19.80 -13.60
C ILE A 502 -24.02 -19.41 -12.14
N ARG A 503 -23.13 -19.97 -11.34
CA ARG A 503 -22.98 -19.69 -9.92
C ARG A 503 -21.69 -18.92 -9.69
N ILE A 504 -21.78 -17.75 -9.06
CA ILE A 504 -20.66 -16.87 -8.81
C ILE A 504 -20.51 -16.67 -7.31
N LYS A 505 -19.34 -16.97 -6.78
CA LYS A 505 -18.97 -16.66 -5.40
C LYS A 505 -18.12 -15.43 -5.34
N GLY A 506 -18.38 -14.58 -4.36
CA GLY A 506 -17.63 -13.37 -4.14
C GLY A 506 -17.89 -12.75 -2.78
N ARG A 507 -17.36 -11.55 -2.59
CA ARG A 507 -17.46 -10.80 -1.33
C ARG A 507 -17.63 -9.31 -1.55
N GLY A 508 -18.18 -8.65 -0.53
CA GLY A 508 -18.48 -7.23 -0.53
C GLY A 508 -19.88 -6.91 -1.10
N PRO A 509 -20.57 -5.91 -0.56
CA PRO A 509 -21.87 -5.47 -1.07
C PRO A 509 -21.70 -4.48 -2.23
N GLY A 510 -22.82 -4.16 -2.91
CA GLY A 510 -22.85 -3.15 -3.96
C GLY A 510 -23.53 -3.65 -5.23
N SER A 511 -23.01 -3.25 -6.37
CA SER A 511 -23.57 -3.58 -7.68
C SER A 511 -22.68 -4.61 -8.37
N PHE A 512 -23.15 -5.84 -8.53
CA PHE A 512 -22.44 -6.85 -9.31
C PHE A 512 -22.74 -6.68 -10.79
N GLY A 513 -21.70 -6.66 -11.62
CA GLY A 513 -21.77 -6.65 -13.08
C GLY A 513 -21.24 -7.94 -13.71
N ALA A 514 -21.82 -8.36 -14.83
CA ALA A 514 -21.30 -9.40 -15.70
C ALA A 514 -21.69 -9.17 -17.16
N TYR A 515 -20.85 -9.62 -18.09
CA TYR A 515 -21.23 -9.81 -19.49
C TYR A 515 -22.03 -11.10 -19.63
N THR A 516 -23.16 -11.07 -20.33
CA THR A 516 -23.92 -12.28 -20.71
C THR A 516 -24.57 -12.12 -22.07
N SER A 517 -24.27 -12.99 -23.04
CA SER A 517 -24.85 -12.89 -24.40
C SER A 517 -26.35 -13.17 -24.47
N THR A 518 -26.92 -13.76 -23.43
CA THR A 518 -28.35 -14.08 -23.31
C THR A 518 -28.93 -13.40 -22.09
N GLU A 519 -30.14 -12.84 -22.20
CA GLU A 519 -30.86 -12.30 -21.06
C GLU A 519 -31.21 -13.42 -20.07
N PRO A 520 -30.82 -13.32 -18.78
CA PRO A 520 -31.18 -14.32 -17.79
C PRO A 520 -32.69 -14.41 -17.56
N LYS A 521 -33.19 -15.60 -17.17
CA LYS A 521 -34.58 -15.76 -16.73
C LYS A 521 -34.80 -15.26 -15.31
N SER A 522 -33.81 -15.49 -14.43
CA SER A 522 -33.87 -15.05 -13.03
C SER A 522 -32.47 -15.01 -12.42
N CYS A 523 -32.32 -14.18 -11.38
CA CYS A 523 -31.12 -14.12 -10.55
C CYS A 523 -31.49 -14.30 -9.08
N SER A 524 -30.59 -14.89 -8.31
CA SER A 524 -30.71 -14.95 -6.85
C SER A 524 -29.38 -14.66 -6.19
N VAL A 525 -29.42 -14.08 -4.99
CA VAL A 525 -28.26 -13.82 -4.14
C VAL A 525 -28.47 -14.58 -2.83
N ASN A 526 -27.56 -15.50 -2.49
CA ASN A 526 -27.66 -16.35 -1.30
C ASN A 526 -29.02 -17.08 -1.20
N SER A 527 -29.46 -17.65 -2.33
CA SER A 527 -30.73 -18.37 -2.49
C SER A 527 -32.00 -17.52 -2.31
N LYS A 528 -31.88 -16.19 -2.27
CA LYS A 528 -33.03 -15.28 -2.30
C LYS A 528 -33.17 -14.69 -3.69
N SER A 529 -34.37 -14.75 -4.27
CA SER A 529 -34.65 -14.15 -5.56
C SER A 529 -34.44 -12.64 -5.49
N GLU A 530 -33.65 -12.11 -6.42
CA GLU A 530 -33.36 -10.68 -6.50
C GLU A 530 -33.66 -10.18 -7.92
N GLY A 531 -34.09 -8.92 -8.03
CA GLY A 531 -34.25 -8.28 -9.33
C GLY A 531 -32.89 -8.09 -10.01
N PHE A 532 -32.87 -8.17 -11.33
CA PHE A 532 -31.70 -7.84 -12.15
C PHE A 532 -32.05 -6.81 -13.21
N LYS A 533 -31.04 -6.12 -13.73
CA LYS A 533 -31.15 -5.27 -14.92
C LYS A 533 -30.29 -5.88 -16.01
N TYR A 534 -30.82 -5.95 -17.22
CA TYR A 534 -30.07 -6.39 -18.39
C TYR A 534 -30.07 -5.29 -19.44
N ARG A 535 -28.87 -4.88 -19.85
CA ARG A 535 -28.63 -3.85 -20.84
C ARG A 535 -28.27 -4.51 -22.16
N SER A 536 -29.24 -4.65 -23.07
CA SER A 536 -29.08 -5.43 -24.31
C SER A 536 -28.08 -4.83 -25.30
N GLU A 537 -27.84 -3.51 -25.25
CA GLU A 537 -26.94 -2.81 -26.15
C GLU A 537 -25.47 -3.21 -25.98
N ASP A 538 -25.06 -3.60 -24.77
CA ASP A 538 -23.69 -4.03 -24.49
C ASP A 538 -23.60 -5.32 -23.67
N ASN A 539 -24.75 -5.98 -23.46
CA ASN A 539 -24.89 -7.25 -22.76
C ASN A 539 -24.48 -7.20 -21.28
N LEU A 540 -24.61 -6.03 -20.63
CA LEU A 540 -24.33 -5.88 -19.20
C LEU A 540 -25.52 -6.35 -18.35
N LEU A 541 -25.30 -7.39 -17.57
CA LEU A 541 -26.15 -7.79 -16.46
C LEU A 541 -25.70 -7.08 -15.18
N THR A 542 -26.65 -6.53 -14.44
CA THR A 542 -26.43 -5.93 -13.12
C THR A 542 -27.36 -6.54 -12.07
N VAL A 543 -26.79 -6.97 -10.94
CA VAL A 543 -27.50 -7.51 -9.78
C VAL A 543 -27.08 -6.74 -8.53
N THR A 544 -28.06 -6.28 -7.74
CA THR A 544 -27.79 -5.59 -6.48
C THR A 544 -27.47 -6.60 -5.38
N ILE A 545 -26.34 -6.43 -4.70
CA ILE A 545 -25.94 -7.21 -3.55
C ILE A 545 -26.29 -6.43 -2.27
N PRO A 546 -27.14 -6.98 -1.38
CA PRO A 546 -27.51 -6.30 -0.14
C PRO A 546 -26.30 -6.01 0.76
N VAL A 547 -26.35 -4.89 1.49
CA VAL A 547 -25.29 -4.47 2.44
C VAL A 547 -25.02 -5.52 3.52
N THR A 548 -26.00 -6.35 3.84
CA THR A 548 -25.89 -7.43 4.83
C THR A 548 -25.11 -8.66 4.33
N ALA A 549 -24.84 -8.76 3.03
CA ALA A 549 -24.12 -9.88 2.43
C ALA A 549 -22.61 -9.58 2.36
N GLY A 550 -21.87 -9.95 3.43
CA GLY A 550 -20.41 -9.87 3.43
C GLY A 550 -19.77 -10.79 2.38
N ASN A 551 -20.29 -12.02 2.29
CA ASN A 551 -20.02 -12.95 1.20
C ASN A 551 -21.32 -13.27 0.47
N TRP A 552 -21.22 -13.54 -0.83
CA TRP A 552 -22.38 -13.79 -1.67
C TRP A 552 -22.15 -14.93 -2.64
N ASP A 553 -23.25 -15.59 -2.93
CA ASP A 553 -23.40 -16.67 -3.89
C ASP A 553 -24.52 -16.29 -4.84
N ILE A 554 -24.15 -15.75 -6.00
CA ILE A 554 -25.08 -15.32 -7.04
C ILE A 554 -25.36 -16.52 -7.94
N THR A 555 -26.63 -16.83 -8.16
CA THR A 555 -27.06 -17.83 -9.14
C THR A 555 -27.87 -17.16 -10.24
N ILE A 556 -27.41 -17.32 -11.48
CA ILE A 556 -28.04 -16.82 -12.70
C ILE A 556 -28.61 -18.01 -13.47
N HIS A 557 -29.91 -18.00 -13.75
CA HIS A 557 -30.59 -19.07 -14.49
C HIS A 557 -30.94 -18.64 -15.92
N TYR A 558 -30.73 -19.54 -16.87
CA TYR A 558 -30.96 -19.33 -18.31
C TYR A 558 -32.08 -20.18 -18.89
#